data_AF-A0A0A7FZD0-F1
#
_entry.id   AF-A0A0A7FZD0-F1
#
_cell.length_a   1.000
_cell.length_b   1.000
_cell.length_c   1.000
_cell.angle_alpha   90.00
_cell.angle_beta   90.00
_cell.angle_gamma   90.00
#
_symmetry.space_group_name_H-M   'P 1'
#
loop_
_entity.id
_entity.type
_entity.pdbx_description
1 polymer ?
#
loop_
_entity_poly.entity_id
_entity_poly.type
_entity_poly.pdbx_seq_one_letter_code
_entity_poly.pdbx_strand_id
1 'polypeptide(L)'
;MKLCPVCGELNDDNAVVCKNQYCCSTLLFDDYEETKEKTILNLTLKDKKKKILKLIITISYISFVILLSILNLSNNSLTLLQLVKPIFLIFIGYLCIFHSDIIFTIAYLFKLKDSNECEISYIYISLIILFGYLLLIYSLTIFF
;
A
#
# COMPACT_ATOMS: atom_id res chain seq x y z
N MET A 1 30.80 -11.37 -7.21
CA MET A 1 31.07 -11.38 -5.75
C MET A 1 30.12 -12.36 -5.09
N LYS A 2 30.42 -12.87 -3.88
CA LYS A 2 29.60 -13.89 -3.21
C LYS A 2 29.06 -13.42 -1.86
N LEU A 3 27.83 -13.77 -1.53
CA LEU A 3 27.18 -13.44 -0.27
C LEU A 3 27.27 -14.61 0.70
N CYS A 4 27.64 -14.35 1.96
CA CYS A 4 27.56 -15.35 3.00
C CYS A 4 26.09 -15.63 3.35
N PRO A 5 25.61 -16.89 3.27
CA PRO A 5 24.20 -17.21 3.53
C PRO A 5 23.81 -17.08 5.01
N VAL A 6 24.80 -17.07 5.91
CA VAL A 6 24.56 -17.03 7.36
C VAL A 6 24.52 -15.59 7.89
N CYS A 7 25.46 -14.74 7.48
CA CYS A 7 25.56 -13.36 7.98
C CYS A 7 25.29 -12.27 6.94
N GLY A 8 25.12 -12.62 5.66
CA GLY A 8 24.88 -11.65 4.59
C GLY A 8 26.11 -10.81 4.20
N GLU A 9 27.30 -11.15 4.69
CA GLU A 9 28.54 -10.42 4.37
C GLU A 9 28.94 -10.65 2.91
N LEU A 10 29.47 -9.60 2.28
CA LEU A 10 29.89 -9.61 0.89
C LEU A 10 31.37 -10.02 0.80
N ASN A 11 31.64 -11.07 0.03
CA ASN A 11 32.96 -11.69 -0.13
C ASN A 11 33.39 -11.71 -1.61
N ASP A 12 34.68 -11.92 -1.83
CA ASP A 12 35.25 -12.06 -3.17
C ASP A 12 34.72 -13.31 -3.88
N ASP A 13 34.76 -13.33 -5.22
CA ASP A 13 34.22 -14.44 -6.03
C ASP A 13 34.89 -15.79 -5.78
N ASN A 14 36.15 -15.76 -5.37
CA ASN A 14 36.93 -16.96 -5.06
C ASN A 14 36.93 -17.29 -3.56
N ALA A 15 36.17 -16.56 -2.74
CA ALA A 15 36.14 -16.77 -1.30
C ALA A 15 35.49 -18.12 -0.96
N VAL A 16 36.23 -18.95 -0.22
CA VAL A 16 35.78 -20.25 0.32
C VAL A 16 35.34 -20.11 1.79
N VAL A 17 35.70 -19.00 2.44
CA VAL A 17 35.41 -18.72 3.84
C VAL A 17 34.90 -17.28 3.95
N CYS A 18 34.01 -17.04 4.91
CA CYS A 18 33.44 -15.72 5.14
C CYS A 18 34.52 -14.80 5.74
N LYS A 19 34.62 -13.57 5.23
CA LYS A 19 35.54 -12.54 5.74
C LYS A 19 35.23 -12.14 7.18
N ASN A 20 33.97 -12.28 7.60
CA ASN A 20 33.56 -12.06 8.98
C ASN A 20 34.06 -13.20 9.86
N GLN A 21 35.08 -12.91 10.69
CA GLN A 21 35.75 -13.88 11.56
C GLN A 21 34.83 -14.51 12.62
N TYR A 22 33.68 -13.89 12.89
CA TYR A 22 32.66 -14.41 13.81
C TYR A 22 31.63 -15.30 13.11
N CYS A 23 31.73 -15.47 11.79
CA CYS A 23 30.81 -16.27 10.99
C CYS A 23 31.51 -17.51 10.41
N CYS A 24 31.31 -18.67 11.05
CA CYS A 24 31.78 -19.96 10.56
C CYS A 24 30.79 -20.59 9.57
N SER A 25 30.47 -19.91 8.47
CA SER A 25 29.62 -20.51 7.42
C SER A 25 30.37 -21.65 6.73
N THR A 26 29.81 -22.86 6.78
CA THR A 26 30.25 -24.04 6.00
C THR A 26 29.44 -24.24 4.72
N LEU A 27 28.42 -23.41 4.51
CA LEU A 27 27.53 -23.45 3.34
C LEU A 27 28.19 -22.79 2.13
N LEU A 28 27.85 -23.28 0.94
CA LEU A 28 28.24 -22.66 -0.33
C LEU A 28 27.70 -21.22 -0.35
N PHE A 29 28.60 -20.27 -0.64
CA PHE A 29 28.22 -18.86 -0.73
C PHE A 29 27.35 -18.63 -1.95
N ASP A 30 26.28 -17.85 -1.77
CA ASP A 30 25.37 -17.51 -2.85
C ASP A 30 26.01 -16.46 -3.77
N ASP A 31 25.72 -16.54 -5.07
CA ASP A 31 26.14 -15.48 -6.00
C ASP A 31 25.38 -14.18 -5.66
N TYR A 32 26.13 -13.10 -5.43
CA TYR A 32 25.55 -11.81 -5.08
C TYR A 32 24.67 -11.26 -6.20
N GLU A 33 25.06 -11.40 -7.47
CA GLU A 33 24.29 -10.88 -8.60
C GLU A 33 22.97 -11.65 -8.74
N GLU A 34 23.02 -12.97 -8.65
CA GLU A 34 21.82 -13.81 -8.71
C GLU A 34 20.86 -13.51 -7.53
N THR A 35 21.41 -13.32 -6.33
CA THR A 35 20.61 -12.99 -5.12
C THR A 35 20.00 -11.59 -5.23
N LYS A 36 20.74 -10.62 -5.77
CA LYS A 36 20.26 -9.26 -6.02
C LYS A 36 19.12 -9.26 -7.06
N GLU A 37 19.29 -9.95 -8.17
CA GLU A 37 18.26 -10.06 -9.20
C GLU A 37 16.98 -10.74 -8.67
N LYS A 38 17.12 -11.86 -7.94
CA LYS A 38 15.98 -12.52 -7.27
C LYS A 38 15.27 -11.59 -6.30
N THR A 39 16.02 -10.81 -5.53
CA THR A 39 15.44 -9.86 -4.56
C THR A 39 14.68 -8.74 -5.27
N ILE A 40 15.26 -8.15 -6.30
CA ILE A 40 14.60 -7.11 -7.12
C ILE A 40 13.34 -7.68 -7.77
N LEU A 41 13.42 -8.87 -8.38
CA LEU A 41 12.27 -9.54 -8.98
C LEU A 41 11.15 -9.76 -7.95
N ASN A 42 11.50 -10.28 -6.77
CA ASN A 42 10.55 -10.53 -5.68
C ASN A 42 9.88 -9.24 -5.18
N LEU A 43 10.64 -8.15 -5.01
CA LEU A 43 10.10 -6.84 -4.65
C LEU A 43 9.13 -6.34 -5.74
N THR A 44 9.51 -6.46 -7.01
CA THR A 44 8.68 -6.04 -8.14
C THR A 44 7.38 -6.86 -8.22
N LEU A 45 7.44 -8.17 -8.00
CA LEU A 45 6.27 -9.05 -7.96
C LEU A 45 5.36 -8.74 -6.76
N LYS A 46 5.93 -8.43 -5.59
CA LYS A 46 5.19 -8.03 -4.40
C LYS A 46 4.41 -6.73 -4.64
N ASP A 47 5.05 -5.75 -5.28
CA ASP A 47 4.39 -4.49 -5.63
C ASP A 47 3.31 -4.67 -6.68
N LYS A 48 3.54 -5.50 -7.71
CA LYS A 48 2.50 -5.87 -8.69
C LYS A 48 1.29 -6.53 -8.02
N LYS A 49 1.51 -7.52 -7.14
CA LYS A 49 0.45 -8.18 -6.37
C LYS A 49 -0.33 -7.19 -5.51
N LYS A 50 0.36 -6.27 -4.82
CA LYS A 50 -0.28 -5.22 -4.01
C LYS A 50 -1.16 -4.30 -4.87
N LYS A 51 -0.70 -3.89 -6.06
CA LYS A 51 -1.50 -3.09 -7.00
C LYS A 51 -2.74 -3.83 -7.49
N ILE A 52 -2.60 -5.10 -7.87
CA ILE A 52 -3.73 -5.94 -8.31
C ILE A 52 -4.75 -6.10 -7.19
N LEU A 53 -4.31 -6.43 -5.97
CA LEU A 53 -5.19 -6.60 -4.82
C LEU A 53 -5.98 -5.31 -4.54
N LYS A 54 -5.30 -4.16 -4.54
CA LYS A 54 -5.94 -2.85 -4.39
C LYS A 54 -7.02 -2.61 -5.47
N LEU A 55 -6.73 -2.95 -6.73
CA LEU A 55 -7.67 -2.79 -7.84
C LEU A 55 -8.91 -3.70 -7.67
N ILE A 56 -8.72 -4.97 -7.30
CA ILE A 56 -9.82 -5.91 -7.05
C ILE A 56 -10.72 -5.41 -5.92
N ILE A 57 -10.14 -4.97 -4.79
CA ILE A 57 -10.90 -4.43 -3.65
C ILE A 57 -11.73 -3.21 -4.08
N THR A 58 -11.15 -2.33 -4.91
CA THR A 58 -11.85 -1.14 -5.42
C THR A 58 -13.05 -1.52 -6.27
N ILE A 59 -12.86 -2.42 -7.24
CA ILE A 59 -13.93 -2.86 -8.15
C ILE A 59 -15.03 -3.57 -7.37
N SER A 60 -14.67 -4.42 -6.42
CA SER A 60 -15.62 -5.11 -5.55
C SER A 60 -16.45 -4.13 -4.72
N TYR A 61 -15.80 -3.11 -4.15
CA TYR A 61 -16.48 -2.09 -3.36
C TYR A 61 -17.43 -1.24 -4.22
N ILE A 62 -16.99 -0.75 -5.38
CA ILE A 62 -17.85 0.02 -6.30
C ILE A 62 -19.06 -0.80 -6.74
N SER A 63 -18.85 -2.06 -7.11
CA SER A 63 -19.93 -2.98 -7.50
C SER A 63 -20.95 -3.16 -6.37
N PHE A 64 -20.49 -3.30 -5.13
CA PHE A 64 -21.34 -3.44 -3.96
C PHE A 64 -22.18 -2.17 -3.69
N VAL A 65 -21.57 -1.00 -3.80
CA VAL A 65 -22.27 0.31 -3.65
C VAL A 65 -23.33 0.50 -4.72
N ILE A 66 -23.03 0.16 -5.98
CA ILE A 66 -24.01 0.24 -7.08
C ILE A 66 -25.20 -0.68 -6.77
N LEU A 67 -24.93 -1.91 -6.32
CA LEU A 67 -25.97 -2.88 -5.99
C LEU A 67 -26.86 -2.41 -4.83
N LEU A 68 -26.27 -1.84 -3.77
CA LEU A 68 -27.01 -1.20 -2.67
C LEU A 68 -27.84 0.00 -3.13
N SER A 69 -27.29 0.81 -4.04
CA SER A 69 -28.01 1.97 -4.59
C SER A 69 -29.22 1.53 -5.40
N ILE A 70 -29.10 0.48 -6.23
CA ILE A 70 -30.21 -0.09 -7.00
C ILE A 70 -31.27 -0.68 -6.06
N LEU A 71 -30.87 -1.43 -5.03
CA LEU A 71 -31.78 -1.98 -4.03
C LEU A 71 -32.56 -0.90 -3.30
N ASN A 72 -31.90 0.18 -2.87
CA ASN A 72 -32.57 1.30 -2.21
C ASN A 72 -33.50 2.08 -3.14
N LEU A 73 -33.13 2.27 -4.41
CA LEU A 73 -34.01 2.87 -5.40
C LEU A 73 -35.26 2.01 -5.65
N SER A 74 -35.08 0.69 -5.73
CA SER A 74 -36.18 -0.27 -5.89
C SER A 74 -37.12 -0.30 -4.69
N ASN A 75 -36.60 -0.06 -3.49
CA ASN A 75 -37.39 -0.05 -2.24
C ASN A 75 -37.97 1.34 -1.89
N ASN A 76 -37.71 2.39 -2.69
CA ASN A 76 -38.07 3.79 -2.40
C ASN A 76 -37.63 4.26 -0.98
N SER A 77 -36.63 3.62 -0.39
CA SER A 77 -36.21 3.85 1.01
C SER A 77 -35.44 5.16 1.19
N LEU A 78 -34.70 5.58 0.16
CA LEU A 78 -33.86 6.78 0.17
C LEU A 78 -34.14 7.65 -1.04
N THR A 79 -34.30 8.95 -0.79
CA THR A 79 -34.36 9.95 -1.86
C THR A 79 -33.00 10.11 -2.54
N LEU A 80 -32.99 10.49 -3.82
CA LEU A 80 -31.76 10.66 -4.60
C LEU A 80 -30.76 11.65 -3.95
N LEU A 81 -31.27 12.65 -3.23
CA LEU A 81 -30.47 13.59 -2.45
C LEU A 81 -29.72 12.92 -1.27
N GLN A 82 -30.32 11.91 -0.65
CA GLN A 82 -29.71 11.17 0.45
C GLN A 82 -28.62 10.20 -0.03
N LEU A 83 -28.64 9.79 -1.32
CA LEU A 83 -27.57 9.00 -1.95
C LEU A 83 -26.30 9.82 -2.24
N VAL A 84 -26.40 11.15 -2.33
CA VAL A 84 -25.24 12.01 -2.60
C VAL A 84 -24.21 11.94 -1.46
N LYS A 85 -24.67 11.89 -0.21
CA LYS A 85 -23.81 11.83 0.99
C LYS A 85 -22.92 10.58 1.02
N PRO A 86 -23.44 9.34 0.91
CA PRO A 86 -22.60 8.17 0.91
C PRO A 86 -21.69 8.12 -0.32
N ILE A 87 -22.14 8.55 -1.51
CA ILE A 87 -21.28 8.62 -2.70
C ILE A 87 -20.09 9.57 -2.48
N PHE A 88 -20.32 10.73 -1.87
CA PHE A 88 -19.27 11.68 -1.55
C PHE A 88 -18.28 11.13 -0.51
N LEU A 89 -18.77 10.47 0.54
CA LEU A 89 -17.92 9.82 1.54
C LEU A 89 -17.09 8.69 0.94
N ILE A 90 -17.65 7.94 0.00
CA ILE A 90 -16.95 6.89 -0.76
C ILE A 90 -15.81 7.49 -1.58
N PHE A 91 -16.08 8.59 -2.27
CA PHE A 91 -15.08 9.28 -3.08
C PHE A 91 -13.91 9.77 -2.23
N ILE A 92 -14.19 10.38 -1.07
CA ILE A 92 -13.15 10.80 -0.12
C ILE A 92 -12.38 9.60 0.42
N GLY A 93 -13.07 8.54 0.85
CA GLY A 93 -12.43 7.32 1.35
C GLY A 93 -11.51 6.67 0.32
N TYR A 94 -11.92 6.64 -0.95
CA TYR A 94 -11.10 6.20 -2.06
C TYR A 94 -9.83 7.05 -2.22
N LEU A 95 -9.97 8.39 -2.24
CA LEU A 95 -8.81 9.29 -2.33
C LEU A 95 -7.83 9.08 -1.16
N CYS A 96 -8.31 8.86 0.06
CA CYS A 96 -7.46 8.59 1.21
C CYS A 96 -6.65 7.27 1.06
N ILE A 97 -7.23 6.21 0.48
CA ILE A 97 -6.55 4.91 0.35
C ILE A 97 -5.57 4.86 -0.83
N PHE A 98 -5.92 5.52 -1.94
CA PHE A 98 -5.20 5.42 -3.21
C PHE A 98 -4.28 6.61 -3.49
N HIS A 99 -4.61 7.77 -2.93
CA HIS A 99 -3.93 9.04 -3.14
C HIS A 99 -3.58 9.70 -1.80
N SER A 100 -3.19 8.88 -0.81
CA SER A 100 -2.79 9.32 0.54
C SER A 100 -1.75 10.43 0.51
N ASP A 101 -0.83 10.37 -0.44
CA ASP A 101 0.30 11.30 -0.56
C ASP A 101 -0.18 12.68 -1.02
N ILE A 102 -1.16 12.70 -1.94
CA ILE A 102 -1.82 13.92 -2.41
C ILE A 102 -2.68 14.52 -1.29
N ILE A 103 -3.44 13.68 -0.57
CA ILE A 103 -4.25 14.12 0.59
C ILE A 103 -3.35 14.72 1.68
N PHE A 104 -2.22 14.08 1.97
CA PHE A 104 -1.23 14.61 2.91
C PHE A 104 -0.70 15.97 2.43
N THR A 105 -0.31 16.07 1.16
CA THR A 105 0.19 17.31 0.58
C THR A 105 -0.84 18.43 0.67
N ILE A 106 -2.11 18.17 0.34
CA ILE A 106 -3.21 19.15 0.45
C ILE A 106 -3.47 19.54 1.91
N ALA A 107 -3.50 18.58 2.82
CA ALA A 107 -3.75 18.84 4.25
C ALA A 107 -2.63 19.65 4.91
N TYR A 108 -1.40 19.53 4.42
CA TYR A 108 -0.22 20.17 4.99
C TYR A 108 0.40 21.27 4.10
N LEU A 109 -0.22 21.59 2.96
CA LEU A 109 0.21 22.59 1.97
C LEU A 109 0.38 24.00 2.57
N PHE A 110 -0.35 24.30 3.64
CA PHE A 110 -0.25 25.58 4.36
C PHE A 110 0.70 25.56 5.56
N LYS A 111 1.17 24.38 5.98
CA LYS A 111 1.96 24.21 7.22
C LYS A 111 3.45 23.97 6.94
N LEU A 112 3.77 23.41 5.79
CA LEU A 112 5.15 23.14 5.36
C LEU A 112 5.56 24.23 4.37
N LYS A 113 6.17 25.29 4.89
CA LYS A 113 6.65 26.43 4.10
C LYS A 113 7.81 26.06 3.16
N ASP A 114 8.47 24.92 3.38
CA ASP A 114 9.49 24.31 2.53
C ASP A 114 9.23 22.79 2.44
N SER A 115 8.29 22.38 1.58
CA SER A 115 7.82 20.99 1.51
C SER A 115 8.61 20.09 0.54
N ASN A 116 9.64 20.60 -0.13
CA ASN A 116 10.35 19.84 -1.16
C ASN A 116 11.33 18.79 -0.63
N GLU A 117 11.66 18.81 0.67
CA GLU A 117 12.74 17.98 1.22
C GLU A 117 12.32 17.02 2.36
N CYS A 118 11.05 17.06 2.80
CA CYS A 118 10.59 16.20 3.89
C CYS A 118 9.90 14.95 3.33
N GLU A 119 10.56 13.80 3.43
CA GLU A 119 9.92 12.49 3.19
C GLU A 119 8.74 12.29 4.15
N ILE A 120 7.58 11.94 3.59
CA ILE A 120 6.37 11.68 4.37
C ILE A 120 6.59 10.41 5.19
N SER A 121 6.53 10.52 6.52
CA SER A 121 6.66 9.35 7.38
C SER A 121 5.57 8.30 7.09
N TYR A 122 5.98 7.05 7.00
CA TYR A 122 5.11 5.89 6.77
C TYR A 122 3.93 5.79 7.75
N ILE A 123 4.07 6.34 8.96
CA ILE A 123 3.01 6.35 9.98
C ILE A 123 1.84 7.24 9.52
N TYR A 124 2.13 8.41 8.94
CA TYR A 124 1.08 9.33 8.48
C TYR A 124 0.32 8.76 7.28
N ILE A 125 1.03 8.16 6.33
CA ILE A 125 0.41 7.47 5.19
C ILE A 125 -0.52 6.36 5.70
N SER A 126 -0.05 5.57 6.67
CA SER A 126 -0.85 4.50 7.28
C SER A 126 -2.11 5.02 7.96
N LEU A 127 -2.04 6.15 8.67
CA LEU A 127 -3.19 6.78 9.31
C LEU A 127 -4.22 7.30 8.31
N ILE A 128 -3.79 7.94 7.21
CA ILE A 128 -4.69 8.43 6.16
C ILE A 128 -5.42 7.26 5.51
N ILE A 129 -4.70 6.17 5.23
CA ILE A 129 -5.29 4.95 4.67
C ILE A 129 -6.33 4.35 5.63
N LEU A 130 -6.01 4.26 6.93
CA LEU A 130 -6.93 3.77 7.96
C LEU A 130 -8.20 4.62 8.02
N PHE A 131 -8.06 5.95 8.01
CA PHE A 131 -9.18 6.87 7.98
C PHE A 131 -10.06 6.68 6.73
N GLY A 132 -9.44 6.43 5.57
CA GLY A 132 -10.15 6.09 4.34
C GLY A 132 -11.02 4.84 4.49
N TYR A 133 -10.51 3.77 5.09
CA TYR A 133 -11.30 2.56 5.37
C TYR A 133 -12.48 2.83 6.33
N LEU A 134 -12.28 3.64 7.37
CA LEU A 134 -13.35 4.02 8.30
C LEU A 134 -14.46 4.79 7.60
N LEU A 135 -14.11 5.71 6.69
CA LEU A 135 -15.09 6.43 5.87
C LEU A 135 -15.89 5.50 4.96
N LEU A 136 -15.23 4.50 4.35
CA LEU A 136 -15.90 3.51 3.50
C LEU A 136 -16.84 2.59 4.28
N ILE A 137 -16.52 2.26 5.54
CA ILE A 137 -17.42 1.48 6.40
C ILE A 137 -18.61 2.36 6.81
N TYR A 138 -18.35 3.61 7.22
CA TYR A 138 -19.38 4.54 7.63
C TYR A 138 -20.37 4.86 6.49
N SER A 139 -19.89 5.01 5.25
CA SER A 139 -20.79 5.24 4.11
C SER A 139 -21.76 4.07 3.89
N LEU A 140 -21.36 2.83 4.17
CA LEU A 140 -22.24 1.66 4.10
C LEU A 140 -23.35 1.72 5.15
N THR A 141 -23.07 2.25 6.34
CA THR A 141 -24.10 2.41 7.40
C THR A 141 -25.21 3.39 7.01
N ILE A 142 -24.98 4.25 6.01
CA ILE A 142 -26.01 5.18 5.50
C ILE A 142 -26.96 4.48 4.52
N PHE A 143 -26.55 3.35 3.93
CA PHE A 143 -27.38 2.57 3.02
C PHE A 143 -28.32 1.59 3.74
N PHE A 144 -28.08 1.30 5.02
CA PHE A 144 -28.91 0.47 5.91
C PHE A 144 -29.80 1.32 6.80
#